data_AF-A0A838DM16-F1
#
_entry.id   AF-A0A838DM16-F1
#
_cell.length_a   1.000
_cell.length_b   1.000
_cell.length_c   1.000
_cell.angle_alpha   90.00
_cell.angle_beta   90.00
_cell.angle_gamma   90.00
#
_symmetry.space_group_name_H-M   'P 1'
#
loop_
_entity.id
_entity.type
_entity.pdbx_description
1 polymer ?
#
loop_
_entity_poly.entity_id
_entity_poly.type
_entity_poly.pdbx_seq_one_letter_code
_entity_poly.pdbx_strand_id
1 'polypeptide(L)' 'MGKKIDCPNCKGTGETDSREVCDQCNGTGQKEIIDDWGTKKKVSCYSCRGTGKVNDKDTCNMCGGSGEIEV' A
#
# COMPACT_ATOMS: atom_id res chain seq x y z
N MET A 1 4.37 15.64 33.05
CA MET A 1 4.50 14.69 31.93
C MET A 1 3.12 14.14 31.63
N GLY A 2 2.58 14.38 30.42
CA GLY A 2 1.36 13.71 29.97
C GLY A 2 1.63 12.22 29.71
N LYS A 3 0.58 11.40 29.77
CA LYS A 3 0.70 9.96 29.50
C LYS A 3 0.63 9.76 27.99
N LYS A 4 1.60 9.03 27.44
CA LYS A 4 1.54 8.57 26.04
C LYS A 4 0.95 7.17 26.02
N ILE A 5 -0.01 6.96 25.13
CA ILE A 5 -0.56 5.64 24.83
C ILE A 5 -0.35 5.33 23.36
N ASP A 6 -0.26 4.04 23.03
CA ASP A 6 -0.23 3.60 21.64
C ASP A 6 -1.46 4.13 20.90
N CYS A 7 -1.24 4.70 19.72
CA CYS A 7 -2.32 5.17 18.88
C CYS A 7 -3.22 3.98 18.52
N PRO A 8 -4.52 3.99 18.90
CA PRO A 8 -5.40 2.84 18.70
C PRO A 8 -5.68 2.57 17.21
N ASN A 9 -5.50 3.57 16.34
CA ASN A 9 -5.76 3.47 14.91
C ASN A 9 -4.67 2.71 14.16
N CYS A 10 -3.40 3.03 14.45
CA CYS A 10 -2.26 2.34 13.86
C CYS A 10 -1.64 1.29 14.80
N LYS A 11 -2.16 1.12 16.01
CA LYS A 11 -1.66 0.18 17.03
C LYS A 11 -0.16 0.33 17.28
N GLY A 12 0.32 1.57 17.41
CA GLY A 12 1.75 1.85 17.65
C GLY A 12 2.64 1.89 16.40
N THR A 13 2.14 1.57 15.20
CA THR A 13 3.02 1.55 14.00
C THR A 13 3.33 2.94 13.42
N GLY A 14 2.51 3.95 13.73
CA GLY A 14 2.59 5.28 13.10
C GLY A 14 2.07 5.33 11.66
N GLU A 15 1.78 4.18 11.05
CA GLU A 15 1.42 4.05 9.64
C GLU A 15 0.10 3.26 9.51
N THR A 16 -0.75 3.66 8.56
CA THR A 16 -1.92 2.86 8.19
C THR A 16 -1.57 2.02 6.96
N ASP A 17 -1.79 0.71 7.03
CA ASP A 17 -1.57 -0.20 5.90
C ASP A 17 -2.72 -0.02 4.91
N SER A 18 -2.55 0.91 3.98
CA SER A 18 -3.49 1.16 2.89
C SER A 18 -3.18 0.17 1.77
N ARG A 19 -3.89 -0.96 1.75
CA ARG A 19 -3.81 -1.93 0.65
C ARG A 19 -4.61 -1.42 -0.53
N GLU A 20 -4.05 -0.43 -1.20
CA GLU A 20 -4.62 0.16 -2.40
C GLU A 20 -4.56 -0.86 -3.55
N VAL A 21 -5.67 -0.93 -4.30
CA VAL A 21 -5.71 -1.72 -5.53
C VAL A 21 -4.72 -1.10 -6.49
N CYS A 22 -3.85 -1.91 -7.09
CA CYS A 22 -2.88 -1.37 -8.01
C CYS A 22 -3.57 -0.90 -9.29
N ASP A 23 -3.73 0.42 -9.46
CA ASP A 23 -4.37 1.06 -10.61
C ASP A 23 -3.77 0.64 -11.94
N GLN A 24 -2.46 0.42 -11.96
CA GLN A 24 -1.74 0.00 -13.16
C GLN A 24 -2.24 -1.34 -13.69
N CYS A 25 -2.70 -2.25 -12.83
CA CYS A 25 -3.22 -3.55 -13.23
C CYS A 25 -4.67 -3.78 -12.80
N ASN A 26 -5.36 -2.75 -12.31
CA ASN A 26 -6.70 -2.83 -11.73
C ASN A 26 -6.87 -4.02 -10.76
N GLY A 27 -5.88 -4.28 -9.90
CA GLY A 27 -5.97 -5.38 -8.93
C GLY A 27 -5.59 -6.77 -9.43
N THR A 28 -5.37 -6.95 -10.73
CA THR A 28 -5.09 -8.28 -11.30
C THR A 28 -3.66 -8.78 -11.07
N GLY A 29 -2.73 -7.87 -10.77
CA GLY A 29 -1.30 -8.18 -10.63
C GLY A 29 -0.59 -8.42 -11.96
N GLN A 30 -1.29 -8.38 -13.09
CA GLN A 30 -0.73 -8.71 -14.41
C GLN A 30 -1.16 -7.66 -15.44
N LYS A 31 -0.29 -7.42 -16.43
CA LYS A 31 -0.58 -6.58 -17.59
C LYS A 31 -0.47 -7.42 -18.86
N GLU A 32 -1.37 -7.19 -19.81
CA GLU A 32 -1.26 -7.77 -21.13
C GLU A 32 -0.43 -6.82 -22.01
N ILE A 33 0.67 -7.33 -22.57
CA ILE A 33 1.53 -6.62 -23.51
C ILE A 33 1.53 -7.36 -24.84
N ILE A 34 1.73 -6.62 -25.92
CA ILE A 34 1.93 -7.18 -27.26
C ILE A 34 3.44 -7.13 -27.52
N ASP A 35 4.04 -8.29 -27.80
CA ASP A 35 5.45 -8.33 -28.19
C ASP A 35 5.66 -7.88 -29.65
N ASP A 36 6.92 -7.73 -30.05
CA ASP A 36 7.31 -7.28 -31.39
C ASP A 36 6.75 -8.16 -32.53
N TRP A 37 6.33 -9.39 -32.24
CA TRP A 37 5.71 -10.32 -33.19
C TRP A 37 4.18 -10.29 -33.15
N GLY A 38 3.58 -9.35 -32.43
CA GLY A 38 2.12 -9.21 -32.32
C GLY A 38 1.50 -10.23 -31.36
N THR A 39 2.28 -10.96 -30.56
CA THR A 39 1.75 -11.96 -29.64
C THR A 39 1.37 -11.31 -28.31
N LYS A 40 0.16 -11.59 -27.85
CA LYS A 40 -0.33 -11.17 -26.53
C LYS A 40 0.33 -12.00 -25.43
N LYS A 41 1.03 -11.34 -24.51
CA LYS A 41 1.66 -11.96 -23.34
C LYS A 41 1.18 -11.27 -22.07
N LYS A 42 0.97 -12.05 -21.02
CA LYS A 42 0.72 -11.54 -19.67
C LYS A 42 2.05 -11.43 -18.93
N VAL A 43 2.38 -10.23 -18.49
CA VAL A 43 3.56 -9.95 -17.68
C VAL A 43 3.14 -9.47 -16.30
N SER A 44 3.96 -9.74 -15.29
CA SER A 44 3.72 -9.25 -13.94
C SER A 44 3.70 -7.72 -13.92
N CYS A 45 2.72 -7.14 -13.23
CA CYS A 45 2.65 -5.70 -13.07
C CYS A 45 3.86 -5.23 -12.25
N TYR A 46 4.68 -4.37 -12.82
CA TYR A 46 5.89 -3.86 -12.18
C TYR A 46 5.59 -3.06 -10.91
N SER A 47 4.53 -2.24 -10.92
CA SER A 47 4.17 -1.36 -9.81
C SER A 47 3.78 -2.12 -8.54
N CYS A 48 3.08 -3.24 -8.66
CA CYS A 48 2.72 -4.08 -7.51
C CYS A 48 3.51 -5.38 -7.44
N ARG A 49 4.52 -5.57 -8.31
CA ARG A 49 5.34 -6.79 -8.39
C ARG A 49 4.53 -8.09 -8.46
N GLY A 50 3.37 -8.06 -9.12
CA GLY A 50 2.50 -9.24 -9.27
C GLY A 50 1.48 -9.47 -8.15
N THR A 51 1.44 -8.66 -7.09
CA THR A 51 0.50 -8.85 -5.98
C THR A 51 -0.91 -8.34 -6.28
N GLY A 52 -1.06 -7.48 -7.28
CA GLY A 52 -2.30 -6.75 -7.57
C GLY A 52 -2.58 -5.60 -6.60
N LYS A 53 -1.77 -5.41 -5.56
CA LYS A 53 -1.97 -4.36 -4.56
C LYS A 53 -0.68 -3.62 -4.30
N VAL A 54 -0.77 -2.30 -4.25
CA VAL A 54 0.35 -1.48 -3.79
C VAL A 54 0.17 -1.33 -2.29
N ASN A 55 1.18 -1.72 -1.52
CA ASN A 55 1.19 -1.41 -0.10
C ASN A 55 1.67 0.03 -0.02
N ASP A 56 0.73 0.96 0.03
CA ASP A 56 1.05 2.33 0.39
C ASP A 56 0.94 2.44 1.90
N LYS A 57 1.97 3.05 2.49
CA LYS A 57 2.02 3.27 3.92
C LYS A 57 1.69 4.72 4.14
N ASP A 58 0.42 4.97 4.40
CA ASP A 58 0.00 6.31 4.74
C ASP A 58 0.38 6.62 6.18
N THR A 59 0.74 7.87 6.41
CA THR A 59 0.98 8.36 7.77
C THR A 59 -0.33 8.32 8.55
N CYS A 60 -0.32 7.74 9.75
CA CYS A 60 -1.52 7.67 10.56
C CYS A 60 -1.95 9.08 10.99
N ASN A 61 -3.04 9.58 10.40
CA ASN A 61 -3.58 10.93 10.66
C ASN A 61 -3.91 11.20 12.15
N MET A 62 -4.26 10.16 12.91
CA MET A 62 -4.62 10.31 14.33
C MET A 62 -3.40 10.64 15.22
N CYS A 63 -2.23 10.09 14.90
CA CYS A 63 -1.00 10.33 15.66
C CYS A 63 0.04 11.14 14.87
N GLY A 64 -0.26 11.53 13.63
CA GLY A 64 0.67 12.24 12.76
C GLY A 64 1.95 11.47 12.44
N GLY A 65 1.91 10.14 12.50
CA GLY A 65 3.10 9.30 12.22
C GLY A 65 3.91 8.89 13.45
N SER A 66 3.60 9.40 14.64
CA SER A 66 4.37 9.11 15.85
C SER A 66 4.15 7.69 16.40
N GLY A 67 3.01 7.06 16.08
CA GLY A 67 2.58 5.81 16.68
C GLY A 67 1.96 5.95 18.07
N GLU A 68 2.07 7.11 18.71
CA GLU A 68 1.62 7.37 20.08
C GLU A 68 0.82 8.67 20.17
N ILE A 69 -0.21 8.70 21.01
CA ILE A 69 -0.98 9.91 21.32
C ILE A 69 -0.85 10.27 22.80
N GLU A 70 -0.79 11.56 23.11
CA GLU A 70 -0.78 12.06 24.48
C GLU A 70 -2.23 12.22 24.96
N VAL A 71 -2.52 11.69 26.16
CA VAL A 71 -3.84 11.71 26.81
C VAL A 71 -3.81 12.36 28.18
#